data_AF-A0A8T7BRB4-F1
#
_entry.id   AF-A0A8T7BRB4-F1
#
_cell.length_a   1.000
_cell.length_b   1.000
_cell.length_c   1.000
_cell.angle_alpha   90.00
_cell.angle_beta   90.00
_cell.angle_gamma   90.00
#
_symmetry.space_group_name_H-M   'P 1'
#
loop_
_entity.id
_entity.type
_entity.pdbx_description
1 polymer ?
#
loop_
_entity_poly.entity_id
_entity_poly.type
_entity_poly.pdbx_seq_one_letter_code
_entity_poly.pdbx_strand_id
1 'polypeptide(L)'
;MPLTAAAHIKNESSQFPDIEFSDSKFEIVLLVGAGIIPETPVFEPDLELSKTDLAAWAALASGLAEGGETPDMKKLSEAALSAGLLEDLDGNANYRDINHVLFDDVLTLENADTIPSKAEAASFVAGNLTVDINGETLLDRRGMMTGPVGEVTEVESRLNPNGGSSYYISIANETFPLYTHGRVANGPTDLIQWKGRNIRRSFLKQLGDFTLWGYLEAEPIQAVSASGTTLTAVADEPNGTEPQVVTNHTLLYSLLAAVLVLGVILFFRSKRS
;
A
#
# COMPACT_ATOMS: atom_id res chain seq x y z
N MET A 1 16.10 -12.08 -21.30
CA MET A 1 15.27 -10.87 -21.13
C MET A 1 13.93 -11.32 -20.56
N PRO A 2 13.51 -10.95 -19.34
CA PRO A 2 12.12 -11.15 -18.95
C PRO A 2 11.30 -10.06 -19.64
N LEU A 3 10.62 -10.49 -20.70
CA LEU A 3 9.77 -9.68 -21.56
C LEU A 3 8.50 -9.24 -20.83
N THR A 4 8.38 -7.92 -20.62
CA THR A 4 7.19 -7.12 -20.95
C THR A 4 5.83 -7.74 -20.62
N ALA A 5 5.50 -7.84 -19.33
CA ALA A 5 4.11 -7.92 -18.89
C ALA A 5 3.54 -6.50 -18.71
N ALA A 6 2.23 -6.34 -18.95
CA ALA A 6 1.52 -5.09 -18.64
C ALA A 6 1.72 -4.77 -17.15
N ALA A 7 2.01 -3.50 -16.83
CA ALA A 7 2.25 -3.09 -15.45
C ALA A 7 1.00 -3.40 -14.58
N HIS A 8 1.15 -4.27 -13.58
CA HIS A 8 0.10 -4.60 -12.62
C HIS A 8 0.26 -3.71 -11.40
N ILE A 9 -0.07 -2.42 -11.58
CA ILE A 9 0.11 -1.41 -10.56
C ILE A 9 -1.01 -1.51 -9.53
N LYS A 10 -0.61 -1.63 -8.27
CA LYS A 10 -1.51 -1.71 -7.12
C LYS A 10 -1.23 -0.58 -6.14
N ASN A 11 -2.24 -0.24 -5.37
CA ASN A 11 -2.19 0.74 -4.29
C ASN A 11 -2.92 0.23 -3.05
N GLU A 12 -3.01 1.05 -2.00
CA GLU A 12 -3.67 0.68 -0.74
C GLU A 12 -5.13 0.24 -0.90
N SER A 13 -5.83 0.68 -1.97
CA SER A 13 -7.23 0.34 -2.23
C SER A 13 -7.42 -0.97 -3.02
N SER A 14 -6.38 -1.46 -3.69
CA SER A 14 -6.44 -2.65 -4.55
C SER A 14 -5.51 -3.78 -4.14
N GLN A 15 -4.50 -3.49 -3.32
CA GLN A 15 -3.50 -4.44 -2.86
C GLN A 15 -4.06 -5.39 -1.79
N PHE A 16 -4.70 -4.83 -0.76
CA PHE A 16 -5.31 -5.57 0.33
C PHE A 16 -6.67 -4.92 0.65
N PRO A 17 -7.77 -5.70 0.71
CA PRO A 17 -9.08 -5.14 0.99
C PRO A 17 -9.25 -4.69 2.46
N ASP A 18 -8.42 -5.19 3.37
CA ASP A 18 -8.57 -5.04 4.81
C ASP A 18 -7.65 -3.97 5.44
N ILE A 19 -6.87 -3.25 4.63
CA ILE A 19 -5.97 -2.18 5.12
C ILE A 19 -6.55 -0.77 4.94
N GLU A 20 -7.74 -0.60 4.38
CA GLU A 20 -8.32 0.71 4.04
C GLU A 20 -8.29 1.71 5.21
N PHE A 21 -8.59 1.21 6.41
CA PHE A 21 -8.66 1.97 7.66
C PHE A 21 -7.40 1.85 8.53
N SER A 22 -6.37 1.12 8.08
CA SER A 22 -5.11 1.07 8.80
C SER A 22 -4.33 2.37 8.62
N ASP A 23 -3.83 2.92 9.73
CA ASP A 23 -2.93 4.07 9.70
C ASP A 23 -1.61 3.76 8.98
N SER A 24 -1.22 2.48 8.88
CA SER A 24 0.03 2.01 8.26
C SER A 24 -0.15 1.49 6.83
N LYS A 25 -1.28 1.76 6.19
CA LYS A 25 -1.61 1.20 4.86
C LYS A 25 -0.58 1.52 3.78
N PHE A 26 0.04 2.70 3.83
CA PHE A 26 1.04 3.09 2.84
C PHE A 26 2.38 2.38 3.09
N GLU A 27 2.77 2.22 4.36
CA GLU A 27 3.93 1.46 4.80
C GLU A 27 3.79 -0.03 4.42
N ILE A 28 2.59 -0.62 4.57
CA ILE A 28 2.31 -1.98 4.13
C ILE A 28 2.50 -2.12 2.61
N VAL A 29 1.90 -1.22 1.82
CA VAL A 29 2.06 -1.22 0.36
C VAL A 29 3.53 -1.02 -0.06
N LEU A 30 4.27 -0.16 0.65
CA LEU A 30 5.69 0.06 0.45
C LEU A 30 6.49 -1.22 0.67
N LEU A 31 6.30 -1.90 1.81
CA LEU A 31 7.07 -3.09 2.15
C LEU A 31 6.77 -4.27 1.20
N VAL A 32 5.55 -4.38 0.67
CA VAL A 32 5.25 -5.32 -0.42
C VAL A 32 6.00 -4.93 -1.69
N GLY A 33 5.96 -3.65 -2.07
CA GLY A 33 6.69 -3.13 -3.23
C GLY A 33 8.21 -3.32 -3.12
N ALA A 34 8.73 -3.30 -1.89
CA ALA A 34 10.12 -3.59 -1.59
C ALA A 34 10.44 -5.10 -1.55
N GLY A 35 9.42 -5.95 -1.57
CA GLY A 35 9.58 -7.40 -1.44
C GLY A 35 10.19 -7.78 -0.09
N ILE A 36 9.76 -7.09 0.98
CA ILE A 36 10.14 -7.35 2.38
C ILE A 36 9.00 -8.10 3.08
N ILE A 37 7.74 -7.74 2.80
CA ILE A 37 6.57 -8.49 3.29
C ILE A 37 5.83 -9.14 2.12
N PRO A 38 5.16 -10.28 2.35
CA PRO A 38 4.44 -11.01 1.30
C PRO A 38 3.14 -10.32 0.91
N GLU A 39 2.74 -10.46 -0.35
CA GLU A 39 1.40 -10.14 -0.80
C GLU A 39 0.46 -11.32 -0.54
N THR A 40 -0.33 -11.23 0.51
CA THR A 40 -1.38 -12.22 0.87
C THR A 40 -2.77 -11.76 0.41
N PRO A 41 -3.79 -12.63 0.40
CA PRO A 41 -5.16 -12.21 0.06
C PRO A 41 -5.75 -11.17 1.05
N VAL A 42 -5.34 -11.25 2.31
CA VAL A 42 -5.67 -10.31 3.40
C VAL A 42 -4.41 -10.11 4.25
N PHE A 43 -4.20 -8.90 4.76
CA PHE A 43 -3.00 -8.58 5.54
C PHE A 43 -3.19 -8.81 7.05
N GLU A 44 -4.41 -8.60 7.54
CA GLU A 44 -4.84 -8.67 8.94
C GLU A 44 -4.13 -7.66 9.85
N PRO A 45 -4.24 -6.35 9.57
CA PRO A 45 -3.41 -5.32 10.20
C PRO A 45 -3.49 -5.27 11.73
N ASP A 46 -4.64 -5.66 12.31
CA ASP A 46 -4.91 -5.58 13.76
C ASP A 46 -4.44 -6.81 14.54
N LEU A 47 -4.05 -7.90 13.87
CA LEU A 47 -3.53 -9.08 14.56
C LEU A 47 -2.10 -8.85 15.04
N GLU A 48 -1.74 -9.48 16.16
CA GLU A 48 -0.36 -9.51 16.65
C GLU A 48 0.57 -10.15 15.59
N LEU A 49 1.79 -9.62 15.48
CA LEU A 49 2.79 -10.20 14.59
C LEU A 49 3.22 -11.57 15.12
N SER A 50 2.92 -12.64 14.39
CA SER A 50 3.42 -13.98 14.74
C SER A 50 4.90 -14.13 14.37
N LYS A 51 5.64 -15.01 15.07
CA LYS A 51 6.99 -15.39 14.64
C LYS A 51 7.00 -16.03 13.24
N THR A 52 5.92 -16.70 12.87
CA THR A 52 5.73 -17.24 11.51
C THR A 52 5.69 -16.13 10.46
N ASP A 53 4.97 -15.04 10.72
CA ASP A 53 4.92 -13.87 9.83
C ASP A 53 6.28 -13.18 9.76
N LEU A 54 6.91 -12.93 10.92
CA LEU A 54 8.25 -12.33 10.96
C LEU A 54 9.28 -13.17 10.20
N ALA A 55 9.24 -14.50 10.35
CA ALA A 55 10.10 -15.41 9.61
C ALA A 55 9.88 -15.30 8.09
N ALA A 56 8.63 -15.21 7.63
CA ALA A 56 8.35 -15.00 6.23
C ALA A 56 8.89 -13.65 5.72
N TRP A 57 8.77 -12.58 6.51
CA TRP A 57 9.32 -11.26 6.16
C TRP A 57 10.84 -11.29 6.09
N ALA A 58 11.48 -11.95 7.04
CA ALA A 58 12.93 -12.13 7.11
C ALA A 58 13.49 -12.91 5.92
N ALA A 59 12.80 -13.99 5.51
CA ALA A 59 13.18 -14.77 4.34
C ALA A 59 13.15 -13.92 3.06
N LEU A 60 12.11 -13.08 2.89
CA LEU A 60 12.00 -12.18 1.75
C LEU A 60 13.06 -11.07 1.80
N ALA A 61 13.22 -10.42 2.95
CA ALA A 61 14.23 -9.38 3.17
C ALA A 61 15.65 -9.87 2.86
N SER A 62 15.96 -11.11 3.25
CA SER A 62 17.26 -11.75 3.05
C SER A 62 17.43 -12.42 1.67
N GLY A 63 16.39 -12.39 0.83
CA GLY A 63 16.43 -13.05 -0.49
C GLY A 63 16.53 -14.58 -0.44
N LEU A 64 16.17 -15.20 0.69
CA LEU A 64 16.19 -16.66 0.87
C LEU A 64 15.06 -17.36 0.12
N ALA A 65 14.01 -16.63 -0.21
CA ALA A 65 12.89 -17.12 -1.00
C ALA A 65 12.33 -16.02 -1.90
N GLU A 66 11.65 -16.44 -2.96
CA GLU A 66 10.93 -15.54 -3.85
C GLU A 66 9.56 -15.19 -3.26
N GLY A 67 9.23 -13.89 -3.29
CA GLY A 67 7.87 -13.42 -3.06
C GLY A 67 7.02 -13.59 -4.32
N GLY A 68 5.98 -12.76 -4.42
CA GLY A 68 5.04 -12.77 -5.54
C GLY A 68 3.63 -12.54 -5.05
N GLU A 69 2.66 -12.69 -5.95
CA GLU A 69 1.26 -12.67 -5.56
C GLU A 69 0.94 -13.98 -4.82
N THR A 70 0.51 -13.88 -3.56
CA THR A 70 0.11 -15.02 -2.71
C THR A 70 1.18 -16.11 -2.58
N PRO A 71 2.37 -15.78 -2.05
CA PRO A 71 3.43 -16.77 -1.89
C PRO A 71 3.06 -17.82 -0.84
N ASP A 72 3.73 -18.97 -0.89
CA ASP A 72 3.58 -20.02 0.13
C ASP A 72 4.23 -19.55 1.43
N MET A 73 3.41 -19.03 2.34
CA MET A 73 3.84 -18.51 3.65
C MET A 73 4.63 -19.53 4.47
N LYS A 74 4.26 -20.81 4.39
CA LYS A 74 4.95 -21.88 5.11
C LYS A 74 6.36 -22.07 4.56
N LYS A 75 6.51 -22.07 3.24
CA LYS A 75 7.83 -22.17 2.60
C LYS A 75 8.72 -20.98 2.96
N LEU A 76 8.16 -19.77 3.03
CA LEU A 76 8.89 -18.57 3.43
C LEU A 76 9.40 -18.69 4.88
N SER A 77 8.53 -19.03 5.83
CA SER A 77 8.91 -19.13 7.24
C SER A 77 9.89 -20.28 7.51
N GLU A 78 9.72 -21.43 6.85
CA GLU A 78 10.66 -22.55 6.93
C GLU A 78 12.05 -22.19 6.37
N ALA A 79 12.13 -21.34 5.35
CA ALA A 79 13.40 -20.88 4.80
C ALA A 79 14.18 -20.01 5.80
N ALA A 80 13.51 -19.09 6.51
CA ALA A 80 14.13 -18.29 7.56
C ALA A 80 14.57 -19.14 8.76
N LEU A 81 13.74 -20.09 9.20
CA LEU A 81 14.10 -21.03 10.26
C LEU A 81 15.32 -21.87 9.89
N SER A 82 15.36 -22.40 8.66
CA SER A 82 16.47 -23.22 8.16
C SER A 82 17.78 -22.42 8.03
N ALA A 83 17.68 -21.11 7.78
CA ALA A 83 18.82 -20.20 7.75
C ALA A 83 19.27 -19.72 9.15
N GLY A 84 18.56 -20.12 10.21
CA GLY A 84 18.87 -19.74 11.58
C GLY A 84 18.56 -18.29 11.91
N LEU A 85 17.65 -17.65 11.15
CA LEU A 85 17.22 -16.27 11.43
C LEU A 85 16.33 -16.21 12.69
N LEU A 86 15.59 -17.27 12.99
CA LEU A 86 14.83 -17.45 14.23
C LEU A 86 15.11 -18.84 14.81
N GLU A 87 14.98 -18.99 16.13
CA GLU A 87 15.14 -20.27 16.81
C GLU A 87 13.91 -21.19 16.67
N ASP A 88 12.71 -20.60 16.63
CA ASP A 88 11.43 -21.27 16.48
C ASP A 88 10.42 -20.36 15.76
N LEU A 89 9.25 -20.93 15.41
CA LEU A 89 8.14 -20.22 14.77
C LEU A 89 6.93 -20.07 15.71
N ASP A 90 7.07 -20.45 16.98
CA ASP A 90 5.98 -20.57 17.93
C ASP A 90 5.74 -19.24 18.66
N GLY A 91 4.47 -18.81 18.68
CA GLY A 91 4.04 -17.59 19.38
C GLY A 91 4.24 -16.31 18.58
N ASN A 92 4.20 -15.19 19.30
CA ASN A 92 4.27 -13.85 18.73
C ASN A 92 5.69 -13.30 18.79
N ALA A 93 6.01 -12.46 17.81
CA ALA A 93 7.24 -11.69 17.76
C ALA A 93 7.05 -10.34 18.45
N ASN A 94 8.09 -9.85 19.13
CA ASN A 94 8.16 -8.50 19.68
C ASN A 94 9.14 -7.61 18.89
N TYR A 95 9.29 -6.34 19.28
CA TYR A 95 10.23 -5.44 18.60
C TYR A 95 11.69 -5.88 18.69
N ARG A 96 12.09 -6.60 19.76
CA ARG A 96 13.43 -7.20 19.86
C ARG A 96 13.64 -8.25 18.78
N ASP A 97 12.66 -9.13 18.56
CA ASP A 97 12.72 -10.13 17.49
C ASP A 97 12.83 -9.45 16.12
N ILE A 98 12.03 -8.41 15.86
CA ILE A 98 12.09 -7.64 14.60
C ILE A 98 13.50 -7.02 14.41
N ASN A 99 14.05 -6.39 15.44
CA ASN A 99 15.37 -5.78 15.41
C ASN A 99 16.49 -6.79 15.18
N HIS A 100 16.44 -7.91 15.90
CA HIS A 100 17.41 -8.99 15.74
C HIS A 100 17.41 -9.53 14.31
N VAL A 101 16.23 -9.87 13.81
CA VAL A 101 16.08 -10.61 12.54
C VAL A 101 16.29 -9.73 11.32
N LEU A 102 15.77 -8.50 11.33
CA LEU A 102 15.82 -7.61 10.16
C LEU A 102 16.95 -6.58 10.22
N PHE A 103 17.39 -6.23 11.41
CA PHE A 103 18.30 -5.10 11.64
C PHE A 103 19.60 -5.48 12.36
N ASP A 104 19.89 -6.76 12.60
CA ASP A 104 21.13 -7.22 13.25
C ASP A 104 21.38 -6.52 14.60
N ASP A 105 20.30 -6.31 15.36
CA ASP A 105 20.30 -5.65 16.67
C ASP A 105 20.85 -4.20 16.70
N VAL A 106 20.98 -3.53 15.54
CA VAL A 106 21.56 -2.17 15.49
C VAL A 106 20.64 -1.08 16.06
N LEU A 107 19.32 -1.32 16.11
CA LEU A 107 18.36 -0.33 16.61
C LEU A 107 18.35 -0.29 18.14
N THR A 108 18.27 0.91 18.70
CA THR A 108 17.98 1.10 20.13
C THR A 108 16.47 1.10 20.34
N LEU A 109 15.97 0.19 21.18
CA LEU A 109 14.54 0.00 21.41
C LEU A 109 14.12 0.47 22.80
N GLU A 110 13.10 1.31 22.87
CA GLU A 110 12.48 1.71 24.15
C GLU A 110 11.46 0.68 24.65
N ASN A 111 10.83 -0.04 23.73
CA ASN A 111 9.73 -0.98 23.94
C ASN A 111 10.03 -2.38 23.38
N ALA A 112 11.27 -2.84 23.58
CA ALA A 112 11.81 -4.07 22.98
C ALA A 112 10.91 -5.30 23.13
N ASP A 113 10.31 -5.51 24.30
CA ASP A 113 9.53 -6.71 24.60
C ASP A 113 8.02 -6.56 24.29
N THR A 114 7.59 -5.43 23.74
CA THR A 114 6.21 -5.22 23.30
C THR A 114 5.92 -6.00 22.02
N ILE A 115 4.82 -6.75 22.01
CA ILE A 115 4.27 -7.44 20.83
C ILE A 115 3.45 -6.41 20.02
N PRO A 116 3.88 -6.04 18.81
CA PRO A 116 3.11 -5.15 17.96
C PRO A 116 2.02 -5.90 17.19
N SER A 117 1.01 -5.16 16.75
CA SER A 117 0.18 -5.59 15.61
C SER A 117 0.99 -5.66 14.32
N LYS A 118 0.51 -6.38 13.31
CA LYS A 118 1.13 -6.43 11.97
C LYS A 118 1.27 -5.04 11.36
N ALA A 119 0.30 -4.15 11.56
CA ALA A 119 0.37 -2.77 11.09
C ALA A 119 1.48 -1.97 11.79
N GLU A 120 1.56 -2.03 13.12
CA GLU A 120 2.62 -1.35 13.88
C GLU A 120 4.01 -1.89 13.52
N ALA A 121 4.13 -3.21 13.34
CA ALA A 121 5.37 -3.82 12.88
C ALA A 121 5.76 -3.35 11.48
N ALA A 122 4.81 -3.28 10.54
CA ALA A 122 5.05 -2.76 9.20
C ALA A 122 5.50 -1.29 9.24
N SER A 123 4.86 -0.46 10.07
CA SER A 123 5.26 0.93 10.29
C SER A 123 6.68 1.04 10.85
N PHE A 124 7.00 0.24 11.86
CA PHE A 124 8.33 0.19 12.46
C PHE A 124 9.41 -0.21 11.44
N VAL A 125 9.17 -1.27 10.66
CA VAL A 125 10.12 -1.71 9.62
C VAL A 125 10.27 -0.64 8.54
N ALA A 126 9.17 -0.07 8.05
CA ALA A 126 9.18 0.97 7.03
C ALA A 126 9.94 2.23 7.47
N GLY A 127 9.80 2.62 8.74
CA GLY A 127 10.52 3.77 9.34
C GLY A 127 12.02 3.58 9.46
N ASN A 128 12.51 2.33 9.43
CA ASN A 128 13.92 1.99 9.61
C ASN A 128 14.59 1.43 8.33
N LEU A 129 13.91 1.49 7.18
CA LEU A 129 14.38 0.90 5.92
C LEU A 129 15.77 1.35 5.45
N THR A 130 16.17 2.57 5.83
CA THR A 130 17.44 3.20 5.44
C THR A 130 18.48 3.21 6.56
N VAL A 131 18.23 2.51 7.67
CA VAL A 131 19.23 2.37 8.73
C VAL A 131 20.40 1.52 8.20
N ASP A 132 21.62 1.96 8.47
CA ASP A 132 22.84 1.23 8.11
C ASP A 132 22.99 -0.01 8.99
N ILE A 133 23.06 -1.18 8.35
CA ILE A 133 23.26 -2.48 8.98
C ILE A 133 24.57 -3.05 8.41
N ASN A 134 25.68 -2.67 9.03
CA ASN A 134 27.03 -3.07 8.63
C ASN A 134 27.39 -2.64 7.19
N GLY A 135 27.03 -1.42 6.79
CA GLY A 135 27.35 -0.86 5.46
C GLY A 135 26.29 -1.09 4.38
N GLU A 136 25.17 -1.74 4.69
CA GLU A 136 24.02 -1.91 3.79
C GLU A 136 22.71 -1.63 4.54
N THR A 137 21.71 -1.08 3.85
CA THR A 137 20.35 -0.91 4.38
C THR A 137 19.44 -2.07 3.98
N LEU A 138 18.24 -2.17 4.60
CA LEU A 138 17.24 -3.15 4.15
C LEU A 138 16.82 -2.93 2.69
N LEU A 139 16.78 -1.68 2.21
CA LEU A 139 16.49 -1.38 0.81
C LEU A 139 17.61 -1.86 -0.12
N ASP A 140 18.87 -1.68 0.27
CA ASP A 140 20.02 -2.11 -0.54
C ASP A 140 19.99 -3.62 -0.78
N ARG A 141 19.67 -4.40 0.28
CA ARG A 141 19.49 -5.86 0.19
C ARG A 141 18.40 -6.29 -0.79
N ARG A 142 17.46 -5.39 -1.12
CA ARG A 142 16.37 -5.60 -2.10
C ARG A 142 16.63 -4.92 -3.45
N GLY A 143 17.85 -4.41 -3.65
CA GLY A 143 18.24 -3.67 -4.86
C GLY A 143 17.43 -2.40 -5.03
N MET A 144 17.08 -1.74 -3.92
CA MET A 144 16.31 -0.51 -3.92
C MET A 144 17.08 0.63 -3.29
N MET A 145 16.74 1.84 -3.71
CA MET A 145 17.34 3.08 -3.22
C MET A 145 16.28 4.17 -3.16
N THR A 146 16.50 5.19 -2.33
CA THR A 146 15.63 6.38 -2.30
C THR A 146 15.64 7.06 -3.68
N GLY A 147 14.46 7.41 -4.18
CA GLY A 147 14.31 8.19 -5.41
C GLY A 147 14.10 9.69 -5.11
N PRO A 148 14.08 10.54 -6.15
CA PRO A 148 13.73 11.94 -5.98
C PRO A 148 12.23 12.12 -5.69
N VAL A 149 11.94 13.17 -4.94
CA VAL A 149 10.59 13.60 -4.54
C VAL A 149 10.25 14.93 -5.23
N GLY A 150 8.98 15.35 -5.18
CA GLY A 150 8.49 16.57 -5.82
C GLY A 150 7.42 16.32 -6.88
N GLU A 151 7.15 17.32 -7.70
CA GLU A 151 6.08 17.27 -8.70
C GLU A 151 6.40 16.28 -9.83
N VAL A 152 5.41 15.45 -10.18
CA VAL A 152 5.43 14.67 -11.42
C VAL A 152 5.17 15.60 -12.60
N THR A 153 6.20 15.89 -13.37
CA THR A 153 6.13 16.84 -14.50
C THR A 153 5.55 16.21 -15.77
N GLU A 154 5.78 14.92 -15.97
CA GLU A 154 5.35 14.19 -17.17
C GLU A 154 5.08 12.71 -16.86
N VAL A 155 4.08 12.14 -17.52
CA VAL A 155 3.81 10.70 -17.55
C VAL A 155 3.59 10.27 -18.99
N GLU A 156 4.49 9.42 -19.52
CA GLU A 156 4.39 8.88 -20.86
C GLU A 156 3.98 7.40 -20.83
N SER A 157 2.98 7.03 -21.63
CA SER A 157 2.64 5.63 -21.88
C SER A 157 3.25 5.19 -23.20
N ARG A 158 4.02 4.09 -23.18
CA ARG A 158 4.63 3.50 -24.37
C ARG A 158 4.09 2.09 -24.57
N LEU A 159 3.56 1.81 -25.75
CA LEU A 159 3.07 0.48 -26.11
C LEU A 159 4.27 -0.47 -26.27
N ASN A 160 4.21 -1.63 -25.62
CA ASN A 160 5.25 -2.64 -25.74
C ASN A 160 5.05 -3.49 -27.01
N PRO A 161 6.14 -3.97 -27.66
CA PRO A 161 6.06 -4.76 -28.90
C PRO A 161 5.20 -6.03 -28.80
N ASN A 162 5.02 -6.56 -27.60
CA ASN A 162 4.26 -7.77 -27.30
C ASN A 162 2.89 -7.48 -26.65
N GLY A 163 2.44 -6.22 -26.65
CA GLY A 163 1.19 -5.78 -26.04
C GLY A 163 1.36 -5.24 -24.61
N GLY A 164 0.37 -4.47 -24.16
CA GLY A 164 0.43 -3.72 -22.89
C GLY A 164 1.24 -2.43 -23.00
N SER A 165 1.21 -1.62 -21.94
CA SER A 165 1.93 -0.35 -21.86
C SER A 165 2.95 -0.34 -20.73
N SER A 166 4.09 0.29 -20.97
CA SER A 166 5.04 0.73 -19.95
C SER A 166 4.85 2.22 -19.70
N TYR A 167 4.86 2.62 -18.43
CA TYR A 167 4.70 4.01 -18.04
C TYR A 167 6.06 4.58 -17.61
N TYR A 168 6.43 5.72 -18.18
CA TYR A 168 7.62 6.47 -17.82
C TYR A 168 7.18 7.72 -17.06
N ILE A 169 7.73 7.91 -15.88
CA ILE A 169 7.36 8.99 -14.97
C ILE A 169 8.57 9.89 -14.79
N SER A 170 8.35 11.19 -14.97
CA SER A 170 9.37 12.22 -14.77
C SER A 170 9.11 12.98 -13.48
N ILE A 171 10.07 12.97 -12.57
CA ILE A 171 10.08 13.72 -11.31
C ILE A 171 11.39 14.48 -11.26
N ALA A 172 11.34 15.78 -10.99
CA ALA A 172 12.48 16.68 -11.20
C ALA A 172 13.04 16.55 -12.63
N ASN A 173 14.33 16.18 -12.77
CA ASN A 173 15.01 15.99 -14.06
C ASN A 173 15.29 14.51 -14.38
N GLU A 174 14.64 13.59 -13.65
CA GLU A 174 14.86 12.15 -13.80
C GLU A 174 13.61 11.48 -14.36
N THR A 175 13.81 10.68 -15.41
CA THR A 175 12.74 9.92 -16.05
C THR A 175 13.11 8.44 -16.01
N PHE A 176 12.29 7.65 -15.31
CA PHE A 176 12.42 6.20 -15.29
C PHE A 176 11.10 5.52 -15.66
N PRO A 177 11.16 4.33 -16.26
CA PRO A 177 9.97 3.48 -16.36
C PRO A 177 9.56 2.97 -14.97
N LEU A 178 8.27 2.83 -14.74
CA LEU A 178 7.74 2.15 -13.57
C LEU A 178 7.91 0.64 -13.72
N TYR A 179 8.36 0.00 -12.64
CA TYR A 179 8.48 -1.45 -12.57
C TYR A 179 7.12 -2.11 -12.79
N THR A 180 7.10 -3.27 -13.45
CA THR A 180 5.85 -4.00 -13.76
C THR A 180 5.07 -4.39 -12.49
N HIS A 181 5.77 -4.62 -11.37
CA HIS A 181 5.18 -4.81 -10.05
C HIS A 181 5.41 -3.59 -9.15
N GLY A 182 5.52 -2.40 -9.74
CA GLY A 182 5.59 -1.16 -9.01
C GLY A 182 4.36 -0.98 -8.13
N ARG A 183 4.55 -0.31 -7.00
CA ARG A 183 3.47 0.05 -6.10
C ARG A 183 3.32 1.56 -6.07
N VAL A 184 2.10 2.02 -5.98
CA VAL A 184 1.83 3.43 -5.75
C VAL A 184 0.98 3.60 -4.51
N ALA A 185 1.09 4.73 -3.84
CA ALA A 185 0.36 4.99 -2.61
C ALA A 185 -0.25 6.39 -2.63
N ASN A 186 -1.42 6.51 -2.02
CA ASN A 186 -2.13 7.78 -1.87
C ASN A 186 -2.47 8.43 -3.23
N GLY A 187 -2.79 7.60 -4.22
CA GLY A 187 -3.06 8.02 -5.59
C GLY A 187 -3.70 6.90 -6.40
N PRO A 188 -4.26 7.23 -7.58
CA PRO A 188 -4.93 6.24 -8.43
C PRO A 188 -3.92 5.24 -9.02
N THR A 189 -4.35 4.02 -9.33
CA THR A 189 -3.52 3.07 -10.09
C THR A 189 -3.37 3.44 -11.57
N ASP A 190 -4.25 4.29 -12.09
CA ASP A 190 -4.08 4.92 -13.40
C ASP A 190 -3.04 6.04 -13.34
N LEU A 191 -1.84 5.73 -13.84
CA LEU A 191 -0.66 6.58 -13.75
C LEU A 191 -0.77 7.87 -14.56
N ILE A 192 -1.63 7.93 -15.58
CA ILE A 192 -1.81 9.16 -16.37
C ILE A 192 -2.30 10.30 -15.47
N GLN A 193 -3.05 9.98 -14.42
CA GLN A 193 -3.57 10.93 -13.44
C GLN A 193 -2.52 11.44 -12.44
N TRP A 194 -1.27 10.96 -12.51
CA TRP A 194 -0.21 11.39 -11.61
C TRP A 194 0.47 12.68 -12.05
N LYS A 195 0.32 13.10 -13.31
CA LYS A 195 0.88 14.39 -13.77
C LYS A 195 0.35 15.55 -12.91
N GLY A 196 1.27 16.35 -12.38
CA GLY A 196 0.99 17.45 -11.44
C GLY A 196 0.81 17.02 -9.97
N ARG A 197 0.89 15.73 -9.64
CA ARG A 197 0.91 15.28 -8.23
C ARG A 197 2.30 15.52 -7.63
N ASN A 198 2.33 15.92 -6.36
CA ASN A 198 3.58 15.98 -5.59
C ASN A 198 3.84 14.62 -4.92
N ILE A 199 5.04 14.09 -5.13
CA ILE A 199 5.56 12.88 -4.51
C ILE A 199 6.25 13.23 -3.20
N ARG A 200 5.86 12.57 -2.11
CA ARG A 200 6.46 12.74 -0.77
C ARG A 200 7.47 11.66 -0.41
N ARG A 201 7.35 10.48 -1.04
CA ARG A 201 8.27 9.35 -0.86
C ARG A 201 8.37 8.57 -2.17
N SER A 202 9.57 8.20 -2.57
CA SER A 202 9.80 7.38 -3.75
C SER A 202 11.00 6.47 -3.56
N PHE A 203 10.96 5.32 -4.22
CA PHE A 203 12.07 4.39 -4.27
C PHE A 203 12.29 3.90 -5.69
N LEU A 204 13.56 3.85 -6.08
CA LEU A 204 14.03 3.26 -7.31
C LEU A 204 14.43 1.81 -7.06
N LYS A 205 14.28 0.97 -8.08
CA LYS A 205 14.73 -0.42 -8.10
C LYS A 205 15.77 -0.60 -9.20
N GLN A 206 16.90 -1.17 -8.84
CA GLN A 206 17.96 -1.54 -9.77
C GLN A 206 17.78 -3.00 -10.21
N LEU A 207 17.66 -3.24 -11.51
CA LEU A 207 17.59 -4.57 -12.11
C LEU A 207 18.62 -4.68 -13.24
N GLY A 208 19.81 -5.19 -12.91
CA GLY A 208 20.95 -5.16 -13.83
C GLY A 208 21.33 -3.70 -14.14
N ASP A 209 21.38 -3.35 -15.42
CA ASP A 209 21.68 -1.99 -15.88
C ASP A 209 20.45 -1.06 -15.91
N PHE A 210 19.27 -1.54 -15.51
CA PHE A 210 18.04 -0.76 -15.53
C PHE A 210 17.72 -0.18 -14.16
N THR A 211 17.42 1.13 -14.15
CA THR A 211 16.84 1.84 -13.01
C THR A 211 15.36 2.08 -13.29
N LEU A 212 14.50 1.63 -12.37
CA LEU A 212 13.05 1.67 -12.50
C LEU A 212 12.43 2.34 -11.27
N TRP A 213 11.26 2.97 -11.41
CA TRP A 213 10.47 3.30 -10.23
C TRP A 213 9.93 2.00 -9.59
N GLY A 214 10.26 1.77 -8.32
CA GLY A 214 9.72 0.64 -7.55
C GLY A 214 8.50 1.02 -6.72
N TYR A 215 8.52 2.23 -6.16
CA TYR A 215 7.44 2.75 -5.33
C TYR A 215 7.30 4.28 -5.47
N LEU A 216 6.06 4.77 -5.51
CA LEU A 216 5.73 6.20 -5.51
C LEU A 216 4.58 6.50 -4.56
N GLU A 217 4.77 7.45 -3.65
CA GLU A 217 3.75 7.89 -2.70
C GLU A 217 3.51 9.39 -2.88
N ALA A 218 2.27 9.74 -3.21
CA ALA A 218 1.89 11.14 -3.36
C ALA A 218 1.55 11.81 -2.01
N GLU A 219 1.61 13.13 -1.99
CA GLU A 219 0.97 13.94 -0.96
C GLU A 219 -0.56 13.75 -1.00
N PRO A 220 -1.23 13.81 0.18
CA PRO A 220 -2.69 13.80 0.24
C PRO A 220 -3.25 14.93 -0.61
N ILE A 221 -4.31 14.62 -1.36
CA ILE A 221 -5.08 15.67 -2.01
C ILE A 221 -5.77 16.44 -0.88
N GLN A 222 -5.25 17.64 -0.57
CA GLN A 222 -5.95 18.52 0.35
C GLN A 222 -7.34 18.77 -0.23
N ALA A 223 -8.38 18.42 0.54
CA ALA A 223 -9.73 18.83 0.19
C ALA A 223 -9.68 20.35 0.09
N VAL A 224 -10.00 20.89 -1.09
CA VAL A 224 -10.15 22.34 -1.27
C VAL A 224 -11.22 22.74 -0.27
N SER A 225 -10.80 23.32 0.85
CA SER A 225 -11.72 23.98 1.75
C SER A 225 -12.30 25.10 0.90
N ALA A 226 -13.56 24.94 0.50
CA ALA A 226 -14.32 26.02 -0.09
C ALA A 226 -14.31 27.15 0.95
N SER A 227 -13.33 28.04 0.83
CA SER A 227 -13.35 29.34 1.48
C SER A 227 -14.48 30.07 0.80
N GLY A 228 -15.69 29.77 1.25
CA GLY A 228 -16.90 30.43 0.83
C GLY A 228 -16.76 31.87 1.25
N THR A 229 -16.43 32.72 0.27
CA THR A 229 -16.78 34.13 0.26
C THR A 229 -18.16 34.26 0.86
N THR A 230 -18.25 34.80 2.08
CA THR A 230 -19.52 35.11 2.71
C THR A 230 -20.14 36.22 1.87
N LEU A 231 -20.97 35.87 0.90
CA LEU A 231 -21.86 36.82 0.26
C LEU A 231 -22.84 37.25 1.34
N THR A 232 -22.64 38.45 1.89
CA THR A 232 -23.64 39.14 2.69
C THR A 232 -24.90 39.29 1.84
N ALA A 233 -25.89 38.43 2.09
CA ALA A 233 -27.23 38.61 1.58
C ALA A 233 -27.78 39.91 2.18
N VAL A 234 -28.04 40.89 1.31
CA VAL A 234 -28.88 42.04 1.64
C VAL A 234 -30.27 41.48 1.94
N ALA A 235 -30.80 41.80 3.12
CA ALA A 235 -32.13 41.40 3.53
C ALA A 235 -33.16 42.02 2.58
N ASP A 236 -33.89 41.17 1.86
CA ASP A 236 -35.10 41.56 1.13
C ASP A 236 -36.31 41.07 1.93
N GLU A 237 -37.26 41.97 2.14
CA GLU A 237 -38.49 41.75 2.91
C GLU A 237 -39.46 40.76 2.23
N PRO A 238 -40.39 40.12 2.98
CA PRO A 238 -41.09 38.95 2.53
C PRO A 238 -42.35 39.31 1.73
N ASN A 239 -42.42 38.85 0.49
CA ASN A 239 -43.70 38.73 -0.20
C ASN A 239 -43.67 37.59 -1.22
N GLY A 240 -44.63 36.67 -1.11
CA GLY A 240 -44.99 35.77 -2.21
C GLY A 240 -44.49 34.32 -2.08
N THR A 241 -45.33 33.52 -1.46
CA THR A 241 -45.54 32.07 -1.59
C THR A 241 -45.00 31.39 -2.85
N GLU A 242 -44.09 30.41 -2.72
CA GLU A 242 -44.07 29.12 -3.46
C GLU A 242 -42.94 28.17 -2.93
N PRO A 243 -43.05 26.84 -3.14
CA PRO A 243 -42.64 25.84 -2.15
C PRO A 243 -41.14 25.51 -2.12
N GLN A 244 -40.61 25.39 -0.91
CA GLN A 244 -39.29 24.81 -0.67
C GLN A 244 -39.33 23.28 -0.84
N VAL A 245 -38.51 22.78 -1.74
CA VAL A 245 -38.16 21.36 -1.83
C VAL A 245 -37.25 21.04 -0.65
N VAL A 246 -37.85 20.51 0.41
CA VAL A 246 -37.11 19.88 1.51
C VAL A 246 -36.67 18.50 1.02
N THR A 247 -35.38 18.33 0.68
CA THR A 247 -34.82 17.00 0.46
C THR A 247 -34.71 16.28 1.81
N ASN A 248 -35.79 15.61 2.19
CA ASN A 248 -35.83 14.66 3.31
C ASN A 248 -34.98 13.43 2.97
N HIS A 249 -33.76 13.37 3.50
CA HIS A 249 -32.86 12.21 3.38
C HIS A 249 -33.39 10.93 4.07
N THR A 250 -34.53 11.01 4.76
CA THR A 250 -35.25 9.88 5.36
C THR A 250 -35.99 8.99 4.36
N LEU A 251 -36.23 9.43 3.12
CA LEU A 251 -36.87 8.61 2.07
C LEU A 251 -35.89 7.71 1.30
N LEU A 252 -34.58 8.00 1.32
CA LEU A 252 -33.59 7.12 0.68
C LEU A 252 -33.34 5.84 1.49
N TYR A 253 -33.41 5.91 2.82
CA TYR A 253 -33.18 4.75 3.69
C TYR A 253 -34.34 3.76 3.71
N SER A 254 -35.58 4.20 3.45
CA SER A 254 -36.73 3.30 3.36
C SER A 254 -36.79 2.52 2.03
N LEU A 255 -36.24 3.07 0.95
CA LEU A 255 -36.16 2.39 -0.35
C LEU A 255 -35.09 1.28 -0.38
N LEU A 256 -33.96 1.47 0.30
CA LEU A 256 -32.90 0.46 0.45
C LEU A 256 -33.36 -0.73 1.32
N ALA A 257 -34.17 -0.50 2.35
CA ALA A 257 -34.72 -1.57 3.18
C ALA A 257 -35.75 -2.45 2.44
N ALA A 258 -36.53 -1.88 1.50
CA ALA A 258 -37.52 -2.63 0.74
C ALA A 258 -36.91 -3.59 -0.31
N VAL A 259 -35.78 -3.22 -0.91
CA VAL A 259 -35.07 -4.06 -1.90
C VAL A 259 -34.42 -5.28 -1.25
N LEU A 260 -33.87 -5.13 -0.03
CA LEU A 260 -33.29 -6.25 0.72
C LEU A 260 -34.34 -7.27 1.15
N VAL A 261 -35.53 -6.83 1.57
CA VAL A 261 -36.62 -7.76 1.96
C VAL A 261 -37.17 -8.52 0.75
N LEU A 262 -37.28 -7.87 -0.42
CA LEU A 262 -37.74 -8.54 -1.65
C LEU A 262 -36.74 -9.59 -2.16
N GLY A 263 -35.43 -9.30 -2.06
CA GLY A 263 -34.36 -10.24 -2.45
C GLY A 263 -34.34 -11.51 -1.59
N VAL A 264 -34.56 -11.39 -0.28
CA VAL A 264 -34.63 -12.54 0.63
C VAL A 264 -35.85 -13.41 0.34
N ILE A 265 -37.02 -12.82 0.06
CA ILE A 265 -38.25 -13.59 -0.23
C ILE A 265 -38.12 -14.38 -1.55
N LEU A 266 -37.46 -13.81 -2.57
CA LEU A 266 -37.24 -14.50 -3.85
C LEU A 266 -36.19 -15.62 -3.74
N PHE A 267 -35.14 -15.42 -2.94
CA PHE A 267 -34.12 -16.45 -2.70
C PHE A 267 -34.70 -17.72 -2.06
N PHE A 268 -35.59 -17.58 -1.06
CA PHE A 268 -36.23 -18.73 -0.41
C PHE A 268 -37.35 -19.39 -1.24
N ARG A 269 -37.92 -18.71 -2.23
CA ARG A 269 -38.87 -19.33 -3.18
C ARG A 269 -38.19 -20.21 -4.22
N SER A 270 -36.95 -19.89 -4.63
CA SER A 270 -36.22 -20.65 -5.65
C SER A 270 -35.71 -22.02 -5.18
N LYS A 271 -35.57 -22.24 -3.86
CA LYS A 271 -35.08 -23.51 -3.28
C LYS A 271 -36.15 -24.56 -3.01
N ARG A 272 -37.41 -24.33 -3.41
CA ARG A 272 -38.54 -25.26 -3.19
C ARG A 272 -39.19 -25.79 -4.48
N SER A 273 -38.54 -25.66 -5.63
CA SER A 273 -38.95 -26.32 -6.88
C SER A 273 -37.93 -27.34 -7.35
#